data_AF-X1SMM6-F1
#
_entry.id   AF-X1SMM6-F1
#
_cell.length_a   1.000
_cell.length_b   1.000
_cell.length_c   1.000
_cell.angle_alpha   90.00
_cell.angle_beta   90.00
_cell.angle_gamma   90.00
#
_symmetry.space_group_name_H-M   'P 1'
#
loop_
_entity.id
_entity.type
_entity.pdbx_description
1 polymer ?
#
loop_
_entity_poly.entity_id
_entity_poly.type
_entity_poly.pdbx_seq_one_letter_code
_entity_poly.pdbx_strand_id
1 'polypeptide(L)'
;VRTRTVRTTISASQQENRQSVDFAKLFHSSLVDNELLAKPTIESEKRNESALKYLGTWASTRVNINTAPRHVLEAAFIFGGNEVKIADEVILRRRIKPFKDIDDLKKQLFAYSDLIEKCKRFITTESTFFTIKITAVSGVAETSTVIAIKKDGDKTKRIAVVST
;
A
#
# COMPACT_ATOMS: atom_id res chain seq x y z
N VAL A 1 -18.59 36.74 15.79
CA VAL A 1 -18.62 36.33 14.37
C VAL A 1 -19.20 34.93 14.29
N ARG A 2 -20.37 34.74 13.66
CA ARG A 2 -21.04 33.43 13.59
C ARG A 2 -20.49 32.65 12.39
N THR A 3 -19.69 31.63 12.63
CA THR A 3 -19.09 30.79 11.57
C THR A 3 -20.21 29.99 10.89
N ARG A 4 -20.54 30.35 9.64
CA ARG A 4 -21.55 29.63 8.85
C ARG A 4 -20.89 28.40 8.24
N THR A 5 -21.24 27.21 8.72
CA THR A 5 -20.73 25.95 8.17
C THR A 5 -21.35 25.73 6.79
N VAL A 6 -20.55 25.83 5.73
CA VAL A 6 -20.96 25.51 4.36
C VAL A 6 -20.71 24.03 4.12
N ARG A 7 -21.75 23.28 3.76
CA ARG A 7 -21.64 21.87 3.34
C ARG A 7 -21.67 21.79 1.82
N THR A 8 -20.65 21.18 1.24
CA THR A 8 -20.60 20.85 -0.19
C THR A 8 -20.66 19.34 -0.36
N THR A 9 -21.62 18.86 -1.15
CA THR A 9 -21.69 17.46 -1.57
C THR A 9 -20.63 17.20 -2.63
N ILE A 10 -19.77 16.22 -2.41
CA ILE A 10 -18.73 15.79 -3.36
C ILE A 10 -18.95 14.31 -3.70
N SER A 11 -18.43 13.86 -4.84
CA SER A 11 -18.51 12.43 -5.20
C SER A 11 -17.62 11.58 -4.28
N ALA A 12 -17.94 10.29 -4.15
CA ALA A 12 -17.11 9.34 -3.40
C ALA A 12 -15.65 9.32 -3.90
N SER A 13 -15.45 9.33 -5.22
CA SER A 13 -14.11 9.37 -5.82
C SER A 13 -13.34 10.66 -5.50
N GLN A 14 -14.02 11.80 -5.44
CA GLN A 14 -13.41 13.07 -5.03
C GLN A 14 -13.07 13.07 -3.54
N GLN A 15 -13.92 12.47 -2.71
CA GLN A 15 -13.68 12.31 -1.28
C GLN A 15 -12.47 11.42 -1.00
N GLU A 16 -12.38 10.25 -1.62
CA GLU A 16 -11.23 9.35 -1.50
C GLU A 16 -9.93 10.03 -1.93
N ASN A 17 -9.97 10.79 -3.01
CA ASN A 17 -8.81 11.56 -3.49
C ASN A 17 -8.34 12.60 -2.47
N ARG A 18 -9.26 13.36 -1.85
CA ARG A 18 -8.91 14.34 -0.82
C ARG A 18 -8.33 13.66 0.41
N GLN A 19 -9.00 12.60 0.90
CA GLN A 19 -8.53 11.81 2.04
C GLN A 19 -7.14 11.22 1.80
N SER A 20 -6.84 10.76 0.58
CA SER A 20 -5.51 10.23 0.24
C SER A 20 -4.42 11.29 0.31
N VAL A 21 -4.71 12.50 -0.19
CA VAL A 21 -3.79 13.65 -0.12
C VAL A 21 -3.60 14.11 1.33
N ASP A 22 -4.68 14.19 2.11
CA ASP A 22 -4.63 14.63 3.50
C ASP A 22 -3.88 13.62 4.38
N PHE A 23 -4.12 12.31 4.17
CA PHE A 23 -3.35 11.25 4.83
C PHE A 23 -1.87 11.33 4.46
N ALA A 24 -1.53 11.48 3.17
CA ALA A 24 -0.13 11.59 2.76
C ALA A 24 0.55 12.80 3.43
N LYS A 25 -0.13 13.94 3.51
CA LYS A 25 0.39 15.12 4.22
C LYS A 25 0.57 14.85 5.72
N LEU A 26 -0.39 14.22 6.38
CA LEU A 26 -0.28 13.87 7.80
C LEU A 26 0.84 12.87 8.06
N PHE A 27 0.92 11.81 7.25
CA PHE A 27 1.92 10.76 7.36
C PHE A 27 3.34 11.30 7.16
N HIS A 28 3.52 12.28 6.28
CA HIS A 28 4.81 12.96 6.07
C HIS A 28 4.97 14.26 6.86
N SER A 29 4.06 14.55 7.80
CA SER A 29 4.21 15.69 8.71
C SER A 29 5.08 15.32 9.90
N SER A 30 5.53 16.32 10.64
CA SER A 30 6.19 16.13 11.94
C SER A 30 5.29 15.54 13.03
N LEU A 31 3.99 15.35 12.78
CA LEU A 31 3.05 14.73 13.72
C LEU A 31 3.21 13.21 13.79
N VAL A 32 3.80 12.59 12.76
CA VAL A 32 4.09 11.16 12.74
C VAL A 32 5.60 10.98 12.83
N ASP A 33 6.06 10.31 13.88
CA ASP A 33 7.47 9.99 14.07
C ASP A 33 7.88 8.85 13.12
N ASN A 34 8.18 9.23 11.88
CA ASN A 34 8.66 8.31 10.85
C ASN A 34 10.04 7.75 11.18
N GLU A 35 10.85 8.45 11.97
CA GLU A 35 12.16 7.95 12.40
C GLU A 35 11.99 6.74 13.31
N LEU A 36 11.08 6.81 14.28
CA LEU A 36 10.75 5.68 15.14
C LEU A 36 10.21 4.49 14.34
N LEU A 37 9.36 4.73 13.34
CA LEU A 37 8.83 3.67 12.47
C LEU A 37 9.89 3.08 11.53
N ALA A 38 10.91 3.87 11.17
CA ALA A 38 12.03 3.46 10.33
C ALA A 38 13.11 2.71 11.12
N LYS A 39 13.14 2.83 12.46
CA LYS A 39 14.08 2.08 13.30
C LYS A 39 13.86 0.57 13.12
N PRO A 40 14.95 -0.21 12.94
CA PRO A 40 14.85 -1.64 12.93
C PRO A 40 14.31 -2.13 14.28
N THR A 41 13.28 -2.97 14.24
CA THR A 41 12.79 -3.69 15.42
C THR A 41 13.39 -5.08 15.52
N ILE A 42 13.95 -5.57 14.42
CA ILE A 42 14.71 -6.82 14.35
C ILE A 42 16.06 -6.48 13.71
N GLU A 43 17.12 -6.49 14.52
CA GLU A 43 18.50 -6.39 14.06
C GLU A 43 19.12 -7.79 14.04
N SER A 44 19.40 -8.29 12.85
CA SER A 44 20.21 -9.49 12.64
C SER A 44 21.14 -9.25 11.46
N GLU A 45 22.29 -9.92 11.40
CA GLU A 45 23.27 -9.78 10.31
C GLU A 45 22.67 -9.91 8.89
N LYS A 46 21.51 -10.58 8.76
CA LYS A 46 20.82 -10.81 7.48
C LYS A 46 19.49 -10.07 7.32
N ARG A 47 18.95 -9.48 8.39
CA ARG A 47 17.62 -8.84 8.36
C ARG A 47 17.66 -7.53 9.15
N ASN A 48 17.40 -6.45 8.43
CA ASN A 48 17.11 -5.13 8.96
C ASN A 48 15.67 -4.81 8.57
N GLU A 49 14.73 -5.11 9.46
CA GLU A 49 13.29 -4.97 9.24
C GLU A 49 12.72 -3.87 10.13
N SER A 50 11.99 -2.93 9.54
CA SER A 50 11.31 -1.84 10.25
C SER A 50 9.81 -1.86 9.96
N ALA A 51 9.01 -1.29 10.88
CA ALA A 51 7.56 -1.25 10.72
C ALA A 51 7.15 -0.46 9.47
N LEU A 52 7.88 0.62 9.16
CA LEU A 52 7.62 1.48 8.02
C LEU A 52 7.60 0.74 6.68
N LYS A 53 8.39 -0.33 6.53
CA LYS A 53 8.46 -1.16 5.31
C LYS A 53 7.12 -1.81 4.94
N TYR A 54 6.26 -2.04 5.93
CA TYR A 54 5.00 -2.77 5.75
C TYR A 54 3.77 -1.86 5.75
N LEU A 55 3.95 -0.55 5.97
CA LEU A 55 2.86 0.42 6.02
C LEU A 55 2.58 1.02 4.64
N GLY A 56 1.29 1.23 4.36
CA GLY A 56 0.86 1.99 3.19
C GLY A 56 1.07 3.49 3.43
N THR A 57 2.01 4.09 2.70
CA THR A 57 2.35 5.52 2.85
C THR A 57 1.37 6.48 2.18
N TRP A 58 0.52 5.97 1.27
CA TRP A 58 -0.33 6.79 0.38
C TRP A 58 -1.84 6.57 0.57
N ALA A 59 -2.26 6.06 1.72
CA ALA A 59 -3.67 5.81 2.07
C ALA A 59 -4.41 4.78 1.19
N SER A 60 -3.69 3.83 0.58
CA SER A 60 -4.35 2.73 -0.10
C SER A 60 -5.14 1.88 0.90
N THR A 61 -6.44 1.71 0.67
CA THR A 61 -7.33 0.95 1.56
C THR A 61 -7.29 -0.56 1.32
N ARG A 62 -6.68 -0.99 0.21
CA ARG A 62 -6.63 -2.39 -0.22
C ARG A 62 -5.19 -2.80 -0.52
N VAL A 63 -4.86 -4.03 -0.17
CA VAL A 63 -3.57 -4.67 -0.38
C VAL A 63 -3.54 -5.30 -1.76
N ASN A 64 -2.55 -4.93 -2.58
CA ASN A 64 -2.34 -5.60 -3.86
C ASN A 64 -1.66 -6.96 -3.65
N ILE A 65 -2.40 -8.04 -3.87
CA ILE A 65 -1.92 -9.41 -3.64
C ILE A 65 -0.79 -9.83 -4.57
N ASN A 66 -0.66 -9.19 -5.73
CA ASN A 66 0.38 -9.49 -6.71
C ASN A 66 1.75 -8.92 -6.29
N THR A 67 1.78 -7.91 -5.42
CA THR A 67 3.01 -7.19 -5.05
C THR A 67 3.30 -7.18 -3.55
N ALA A 68 2.29 -7.38 -2.70
CA ALA A 68 2.45 -7.27 -1.26
C ALA A 68 3.46 -8.28 -0.68
N PRO A 69 4.27 -7.89 0.33
CA PRO A 69 5.16 -8.81 1.02
C PRO A 69 4.38 -9.81 1.88
N ARG A 70 5.02 -10.92 2.27
CA ARG A 70 4.42 -12.01 3.06
C ARG A 70 3.65 -11.51 4.27
N HIS A 71 4.30 -10.75 5.16
CA HIS A 71 3.67 -10.29 6.41
C HIS A 71 2.41 -9.44 6.17
N VAL A 72 2.38 -8.67 5.07
CA VAL A 72 1.21 -7.87 4.70
C VAL A 72 0.10 -8.75 4.13
N LEU A 73 0.43 -9.82 3.40
CA LEU A 73 -0.56 -10.80 2.95
C LEU A 73 -1.16 -11.54 4.15
N GLU A 74 -0.34 -12.00 5.09
CA GLU A 74 -0.80 -12.66 6.31
C GLU A 74 -1.76 -11.75 7.09
N ALA A 75 -1.38 -10.47 7.29
CA ALA A 75 -2.25 -9.49 7.91
C ALA A 75 -3.55 -9.25 7.12
N ALA A 76 -3.51 -9.24 5.79
CA ALA A 76 -4.69 -9.07 4.95
C ALA A 76 -5.66 -10.27 5.03
N PHE A 77 -5.13 -11.49 5.22
CA PHE A 77 -5.91 -12.72 5.28
C PHE A 77 -6.27 -13.17 6.71
N ILE A 78 -5.81 -12.47 7.75
CA ILE A 78 -6.05 -12.85 9.16
C ILE A 78 -7.54 -13.00 9.50
N PHE A 79 -8.40 -12.20 8.88
CA PHE A 79 -9.85 -12.25 9.09
C PHE A 79 -10.53 -13.42 8.36
N GLY A 80 -9.88 -13.98 7.34
CA GLY A 80 -10.31 -15.19 6.65
C GLY A 80 -9.88 -16.45 7.40
N GLY A 81 -8.70 -16.40 8.03
CA GLY A 81 -8.04 -17.53 8.68
C GLY A 81 -7.15 -18.32 7.71
N ASN A 82 -6.23 -19.11 8.27
CA ASN A 82 -5.22 -19.86 7.50
C ASN A 82 -4.30 -18.95 6.67
N GLU A 83 -4.07 -17.75 7.19
CA GLU A 83 -3.38 -16.63 6.59
C GLU A 83 -1.96 -16.98 6.12
N VAL A 84 -1.23 -17.80 6.89
CA VAL A 84 0.13 -18.25 6.52
C VAL A 84 0.10 -19.09 5.25
N LYS A 85 -0.78 -20.12 5.19
CA LYS A 85 -0.88 -21.00 4.02
C LYS A 85 -1.40 -20.27 2.79
N ILE A 86 -2.37 -19.36 2.97
CA ILE A 86 -2.89 -18.55 1.87
C ILE A 86 -1.79 -17.62 1.34
N ALA A 87 -1.04 -16.96 2.23
CA ALA A 87 0.07 -16.09 1.83
C ALA A 87 1.16 -16.86 1.08
N ASP A 88 1.51 -18.07 1.53
CA ASP A 88 2.43 -18.98 0.83
C ASP A 88 1.97 -19.29 -0.59
N GLU A 89 0.74 -19.78 -0.74
CA GLU A 89 0.17 -20.15 -2.03
C GLU A 89 0.09 -18.95 -2.98
N VAL A 90 -0.31 -17.78 -2.48
CA VAL A 90 -0.35 -16.53 -3.25
C VAL A 90 1.05 -16.17 -3.75
N ILE A 91 2.07 -16.22 -2.90
CA ILE A 91 3.45 -15.89 -3.27
C ILE A 91 4.00 -16.88 -4.30
N LEU A 92 3.72 -18.17 -4.14
CA LEU A 92 4.18 -19.20 -5.07
C LEU A 92 3.54 -19.02 -6.45
N ARG A 93 2.22 -18.85 -6.51
CA ARG A 93 1.49 -18.79 -7.79
C ARG A 93 1.72 -17.49 -8.55
N ARG A 94 1.80 -16.34 -7.85
CA ARG A 94 2.05 -15.04 -8.51
C ARG A 94 3.43 -14.95 -9.16
N ARG A 95 4.39 -15.79 -8.75
CA ARG A 95 5.71 -15.92 -9.41
C ARG A 95 5.60 -16.55 -10.79
N ILE A 96 4.61 -17.45 -10.99
CA ILE A 96 4.33 -18.07 -12.29
C ILE A 96 3.51 -17.10 -13.14
N LYS A 97 2.38 -16.65 -12.58
CA LYS A 97 1.48 -15.71 -13.25
C LYS A 97 0.73 -14.88 -12.20
N PRO A 98 0.80 -13.53 -12.26
CA PRO A 98 -0.02 -12.67 -11.42
C PRO A 98 -1.51 -12.94 -11.62
N PHE A 99 -2.29 -12.83 -10.54
CA PHE A 99 -3.74 -13.01 -10.58
C PHE A 99 -4.39 -11.84 -11.32
N LYS A 100 -5.33 -12.15 -12.21
CA LYS A 100 -6.05 -11.12 -12.98
C LYS A 100 -7.01 -10.34 -12.07
N ASP A 101 -7.84 -11.07 -11.34
CA ASP A 101 -8.87 -10.54 -10.47
C ASP A 101 -9.03 -11.45 -9.24
N ILE A 102 -9.89 -11.05 -8.30
CA ILE A 102 -10.13 -11.82 -7.07
C ILE A 102 -10.84 -13.14 -7.36
N ASP A 103 -11.62 -13.24 -8.43
CA ASP A 103 -12.30 -14.48 -8.79
C ASP A 103 -11.31 -15.50 -9.38
N ASP A 104 -10.31 -15.05 -10.14
CA ASP A 104 -9.16 -15.85 -10.57
C ASP A 104 -8.36 -16.37 -9.37
N LEU A 105 -8.09 -15.52 -8.37
CA LEU A 105 -7.48 -15.96 -7.11
C LEU A 105 -8.29 -17.09 -6.45
N LYS A 106 -9.61 -16.92 -6.31
CA LYS A 106 -10.49 -17.94 -5.69
C LYS A 106 -10.53 -19.24 -6.49
N LYS A 107 -10.55 -19.17 -7.82
CA LYS A 107 -10.52 -20.36 -8.68
C LYS A 107 -9.22 -21.13 -8.52
N GLN A 108 -8.09 -20.43 -8.46
CA GLN A 108 -6.79 -21.06 -8.29
C GLN A 108 -6.64 -21.65 -6.88
N LEU A 109 -7.07 -20.92 -5.84
CA LEU A 109 -7.04 -21.36 -4.44
C LEU A 109 -8.43 -21.83 -3.99
N PHE A 110 -9.02 -22.78 -4.71
CA PHE A 110 -10.39 -23.23 -4.47
C PHE A 110 -10.65 -23.66 -3.02
N ALA A 111 -9.68 -24.37 -2.41
CA ALA A 111 -9.76 -24.80 -1.00
C ALA A 111 -9.88 -23.65 0.01
N TYR A 112 -9.51 -22.43 -0.37
CA TYR A 112 -9.56 -21.23 0.47
C TYR A 112 -10.57 -20.19 -0.03
N SER A 113 -11.41 -20.53 -1.02
CA SER A 113 -12.34 -19.60 -1.68
C SER A 113 -13.21 -18.83 -0.69
N ASP A 114 -13.77 -19.51 0.32
CA ASP A 114 -14.65 -18.88 1.32
C ASP A 114 -13.88 -17.94 2.27
N LEU A 115 -12.62 -18.27 2.57
CA LEU A 115 -11.76 -17.45 3.42
C LEU A 115 -11.30 -16.19 2.66
N ILE A 116 -10.99 -16.36 1.38
CA ILE A 116 -10.64 -15.26 0.46
C ILE A 116 -11.84 -14.32 0.29
N GLU A 117 -13.06 -14.85 0.19
CA GLU A 117 -14.27 -14.03 0.06
C GLU A 117 -14.46 -13.11 1.28
N LYS A 118 -14.22 -13.61 2.50
CA LYS A 118 -14.25 -12.78 3.72
C LYS A 118 -13.25 -11.62 3.69
N CYS A 119 -12.13 -11.80 2.99
CA CYS A 119 -11.05 -10.82 2.89
C CYS A 119 -11.18 -9.89 1.68
N LYS A 120 -12.15 -10.12 0.79
CA LYS A 120 -12.30 -9.41 -0.50
C LYS A 120 -12.28 -7.88 -0.40
N ARG A 121 -12.81 -7.33 0.69
CA ARG A 121 -12.81 -5.88 0.98
C ARG A 121 -11.41 -5.28 1.24
N PHE A 122 -10.44 -6.11 1.64
CA PHE A 122 -9.09 -5.68 2.02
C PHE A 122 -8.04 -5.96 0.94
N ILE A 123 -8.37 -6.76 -0.07
CA ILE A 123 -7.42 -7.20 -1.10
C ILE A 123 -7.82 -6.71 -2.48
N THR A 124 -6.85 -6.52 -3.37
CA THR A 124 -7.03 -6.14 -4.78
C THR A 124 -5.93 -6.78 -5.63
N THR A 125 -6.10 -6.87 -6.95
CA THR A 125 -5.06 -7.28 -7.90
C THR A 125 -4.39 -6.10 -8.61
N GLU A 126 -5.01 -4.92 -8.51
CA GLU A 126 -4.59 -3.69 -9.19
C GLU A 126 -4.12 -2.63 -8.19
N SER A 127 -3.11 -1.86 -8.59
CA SER A 127 -2.65 -0.69 -7.86
C SER A 127 -3.04 0.58 -8.60
N THR A 128 -3.60 1.54 -7.88
CA THR A 128 -3.79 2.92 -8.37
C THR A 128 -2.73 3.87 -7.85
N PHE A 129 -1.93 3.46 -6.86
CA PHE A 129 -0.84 4.25 -6.30
C PHE A 129 0.49 3.66 -6.71
N PHE A 130 1.40 4.52 -7.17
CA PHE A 130 2.76 4.16 -7.55
C PHE A 130 3.75 5.15 -6.97
N THR A 131 4.95 4.66 -6.70
CA THR A 131 6.05 5.46 -6.16
C THR A 131 7.23 5.36 -7.11
N ILE A 132 7.78 6.49 -7.50
CA ILE A 132 8.97 6.59 -8.36
C ILE A 132 10.10 7.13 -7.49
N LYS A 133 11.12 6.31 -7.24
CA LYS A 133 12.36 6.76 -6.61
C LYS A 133 13.36 7.14 -7.70
N ILE A 134 13.83 8.39 -7.66
CA ILE A 134 14.88 8.92 -8.51
C ILE A 134 16.10 9.10 -7.62
N THR A 135 17.24 8.54 -8.03
CA THR A 135 18.52 8.70 -7.32
C THR A 135 19.51 9.31 -8.30
N ALA A 136 20.10 10.44 -7.91
CA ALA A 136 21.11 11.15 -8.69
C ALA A 136 22.45 11.07 -7.95
N VAL A 137 23.51 10.70 -8.67
CA VAL A 137 24.87 10.54 -8.13
C VAL A 137 25.82 11.43 -8.93
N SER A 138 26.64 12.22 -8.23
CA SER A 138 27.70 13.02 -8.83
C SER A 138 28.96 12.95 -7.96
N GLY A 139 29.98 12.23 -8.43
CA GLY A 139 31.16 11.91 -7.65
C GLY A 139 30.80 11.11 -6.39
N VAL A 140 31.02 11.71 -5.22
CA VAL A 140 30.67 11.14 -3.90
C VAL A 140 29.31 11.60 -3.36
N ALA A 141 28.66 12.55 -4.04
CA ALA A 141 27.35 13.05 -3.63
C ALA A 141 26.24 12.17 -4.21
N GLU A 142 25.36 11.68 -3.35
CA GLU A 142 24.12 10.98 -3.71
C GLU A 142 22.92 11.76 -3.15
N THR A 143 21.91 11.98 -3.98
CA THR A 143 20.61 12.51 -3.53
C THR A 143 19.48 11.65 -4.09
N SER A 144 18.43 11.45 -3.30
CA SER A 144 17.26 10.70 -3.72
C SER A 144 15.99 11.55 -3.61
N THR A 145 15.04 11.31 -4.51
CA THR A 145 13.72 11.91 -4.43
C THR A 145 12.67 10.87 -4.77
N VAL A 146 11.61 10.85 -3.98
CA VAL A 146 10.50 9.92 -4.08
C VAL A 146 9.26 10.70 -4.53
N ILE A 147 8.68 10.31 -5.66
CA ILE A 147 7.48 10.90 -6.22
C ILE A 147 6.33 9.90 -6.11
N ALA A 148 5.26 10.29 -5.43
CA ALA A 148 4.03 9.51 -5.35
C ALA A 148 3.05 9.95 -6.43
N ILE A 149 2.51 8.99 -7.19
CA ILE A 149 1.51 9.22 -8.21
C ILE A 149 0.28 8.35 -7.97
N LYS A 150 -0.90 8.92 -8.23
CA LYS A 150 -2.16 8.19 -8.35
C LYS A 150 -2.52 8.09 -9.82
N LYS A 151 -2.81 6.89 -10.29
CA LYS A 151 -3.34 6.60 -11.62
C LYS A 151 -4.78 6.14 -11.48
N ASP A 152 -5.68 6.82 -12.19
CA ASP A 152 -7.10 6.50 -12.27
C ASP A 152 -7.47 6.40 -13.74
N GLY A 153 -7.56 5.16 -14.24
CA GLY A 153 -7.59 4.88 -15.68
C GLY A 153 -6.37 5.48 -16.39
N ASP A 154 -6.61 6.30 -17.40
CA ASP A 154 -5.54 6.98 -18.17
C ASP A 154 -5.04 8.27 -17.51
N LYS A 155 -5.71 8.75 -16.46
CA LYS A 155 -5.33 9.99 -15.79
C LYS A 155 -4.30 9.70 -14.71
N THR A 156 -3.22 10.47 -14.72
CA THR A 156 -2.20 10.44 -13.67
C THR A 156 -2.21 11.74 -12.89
N LYS A 157 -2.08 11.65 -11.57
CA LYS A 157 -2.04 12.80 -10.67
C LYS A 157 -0.91 12.62 -9.67
N ARG A 158 -0.04 13.61 -9.56
CA ARG A 158 1.01 13.65 -8.54
C ARG A 158 0.38 13.94 -7.17
N ILE A 159 0.72 13.12 -6.18
CA ILE A 159 0.21 13.23 -4.80
C ILE A 159 1.21 13.99 -3.93
N ALA A 160 2.49 13.58 -3.97
CA ALA A 160 3.55 14.14 -3.16
C ALA A 160 4.91 13.98 -3.84
N VAL A 161 5.86 14.83 -3.43
CA VAL A 161 7.29 14.71 -3.73
C VAL A 161 8.01 14.83 -2.40
N VAL A 162 8.86 13.86 -2.09
CA VAL A 162 9.66 13.80 -0.87
C VAL A 162 11.12 13.69 -1.29
N SER A 163 11.93 14.67 -0.94
CA SER A 163 13.37 14.62 -1.16
C SER A 163 14.06 14.07 0.10
N THR A 164 15.02 13.18 -0.11
CA THR A 164 15.78 12.45 0.92
C THR A 164 17.26 12.50 0.61
#